data_AF-A0A7V9UQ43-F1
#
_entry.id   AF-A0A7V9UQ43-F1
#
_cell.length_a   1.000
_cell.length_b   1.000
_cell.length_c   1.000
_cell.angle_alpha   90.00
_cell.angle_beta   90.00
_cell.angle_gamma   90.00
#
_symmetry.space_group_name_H-M   'P 1'
#
loop_
_entity.id
_entity.type
_entity.pdbx_description
1 polymer ?
#
loop_
_entity_poly.entity_id
_entity_poly.type
_entity_poly.pdbx_seq_one_letter_code
_entity_poly.pdbx_strand_id
1 'polypeptide(L)' 'MNEQEPLTYRPFTFTVIEDDGVNVIIEVSEEDYQADLAAGIDEEATMKPGRYKFKRGGFLARHPELKLKDRKRA' A
#
# COMPACT_ATOMS: atom_id res chain seq x y z
N MET A 1 12.08 -32.03 3.25
CA MET A 1 12.06 -30.71 3.91
C MET A 1 12.81 -29.77 2.98
N ASN A 2 12.13 -28.82 2.34
CA ASN A 2 12.82 -27.74 1.64
C ASN A 2 12.75 -26.54 2.58
N GLU A 3 13.90 -26.19 3.14
CA GLU A 3 14.12 -24.99 3.94
C GLU A 3 13.79 -23.78 3.07
N GLN A 4 12.58 -23.23 3.26
CA GLN A 4 12.23 -21.93 2.72
C GLN A 4 13.04 -20.90 3.51
N GLU A 5 14.04 -20.32 2.85
CA GLU A 5 14.79 -19.16 3.34
C GLU A 5 13.81 -18.09 3.83
N PRO A 6 14.12 -17.34 4.91
CA PRO A 6 13.20 -16.34 5.40
C PRO A 6 13.02 -15.30 4.29
N LEU A 7 11.84 -15.28 3.67
CA LEU A 7 11.39 -14.19 2.82
C LEU A 7 11.59 -12.93 3.65
N THR A 8 12.66 -12.20 3.32
CA THR A 8 13.05 -11.03 4.09
C THR A 8 12.00 -10.01 3.74
N TYR A 9 10.97 -9.93 4.58
CA TYR A 9 9.80 -9.09 4.34
C TYR A 9 10.25 -7.64 4.36
N ARG A 10 10.63 -7.13 3.18
CA ARG A 10 10.93 -5.72 2.98
C ARG A 10 9.59 -4.97 2.96
N PRO A 11 9.40 -3.97 3.83
CA PRO A 11 8.23 -3.12 3.73
C PRO A 11 8.30 -2.32 2.43
N PHE A 12 7.17 -2.24 1.72
CA PHE A 12 7.00 -1.33 0.60
C PHE A 12 7.32 0.09 1.05
N THR A 13 8.22 0.74 0.31
CA THR A 13 8.64 2.10 0.60
C THR A 13 8.06 3.04 -0.45
N PHE A 14 7.45 4.13 0.00
CA PHE A 14 6.92 5.18 -0.86
C PHE A 14 6.99 6.51 -0.12
N THR A 15 7.09 7.59 -0.88
CA THR A 15 7.13 8.94 -0.33
C THR A 15 5.74 9.54 -0.35
N VAL A 16 5.26 10.07 0.79
CA VAL A 16 4.02 10.85 0.82
C VAL A 16 4.33 12.28 0.39
N ILE A 17 3.72 12.71 -0.72
CA ILE A 17 3.91 14.04 -1.30
C ILE A 17 2.87 15.03 -0.74
N GLU A 18 1.63 14.57 -0.54
CA GLU A 18 0.54 15.40 -0.01
C GLU A 18 -0.40 14.52 0.84
N ASP A 19 -0.84 15.04 1.99
CA ASP A 19 -1.91 14.44 2.81
C ASP A 19 -2.83 15.55 3.35
N ASP A 20 -4.05 15.59 2.85
CA ASP A 20 -5.11 16.51 3.33
C ASP A 20 -6.07 15.79 4.30
N GLY A 21 -5.66 14.64 4.84
CA GLY A 21 -6.46 13.83 5.77
C GLY A 21 -7.50 12.95 5.07
N VAL A 22 -8.04 13.38 3.93
CA VAL A 22 -8.96 12.60 3.09
C VAL A 22 -8.27 12.04 1.85
N ASN A 23 -7.41 12.84 1.20
CA ASN A 23 -6.66 12.45 0.02
C ASN A 23 -5.18 12.36 0.36
N VAL A 24 -4.52 11.32 -0.16
CA VAL A 24 -3.08 11.11 -0.01
C VAL A 24 -2.48 10.96 -1.40
N ILE A 25 -1.45 11.73 -1.71
CA ILE A 25 -0.64 11.56 -2.91
C ILE A 25 0.67 10.92 -2.47
N ILE A 26 0.99 9.77 -3.04
CA ILE A 26 2.28 9.11 -2.83
C ILE A 26 3.05 9.05 -4.15
N GLU A 27 4.37 8.99 -4.03
CA GLU A 27 5.31 8.79 -5.10
C GLU A 27 6.14 7.54 -4.81
N VAL A 28 6.20 6.63 -5.78
CA VAL A 28 7.09 5.49 -5.78
C VAL A 28 8.25 5.81 -6.71
N SER A 29 9.46 5.89 -6.15
CA SER A 29 10.68 6.09 -6.91
C SER A 29 11.05 4.84 -7.70
N GLU A 30 11.80 5.00 -8.80
CA GLU A 30 12.34 3.86 -9.54
C GLU A 30 13.26 3.01 -8.66
N GLU A 31 14.05 3.65 -7.79
CA GLU A 31 14.92 2.97 -6.84
C GLU A 31 14.14 2.06 -5.87
N ASP A 32 13.02 2.54 -5.32
CA ASP A 32 12.17 1.76 -4.42
C ASP A 32 11.54 0.56 -5.14
N TYR A 33 11.00 0.79 -6.34
CA TYR A 33 10.42 -0.26 -7.17
C TYR A 33 11.44 -1.36 -7.52
N GLN A 34 12.64 -0.98 -7.96
CA GLN A 34 13.70 -1.93 -8.27
C GLN A 34 14.15 -2.70 -7.03
N ALA A 35 14.16 -2.05 -5.87
CA ALA A 35 14.55 -2.69 -4.63
C ALA A 35 13.49 -3.68 -4.11
N ASP A 36 12.20 -3.44 -4.40
CA ASP A 36 11.12 -4.37 -4.13
C ASP A 36 11.18 -5.59 -5.07
N LEU A 37 11.46 -5.38 -6.36
CA LEU A 37 11.70 -6.48 -7.31
C LEU A 37 12.92 -7.32 -6.93
N ALA A 38 14.01 -6.67 -6.50
CA ALA A 38 15.21 -7.36 -6.03
C ALA A 38 14.98 -8.15 -4.73
N ALA A 39 13.97 -7.77 -3.93
CA ALA A 39 13.53 -8.51 -2.75
C ALA A 39 12.65 -9.73 -3.10
N GLY A 40 12.40 -9.98 -4.39
CA GLY A 40 11.58 -11.10 -4.87
C GLY A 40 10.08 -10.85 -4.81
N ILE A 41 9.66 -9.58 -4.68
CA ILE A 41 8.25 -9.20 -4.78
C ILE A 41 7.85 -9.25 -6.26
N ASP A 42 6.74 -9.92 -6.55
CA ASP A 42 6.22 -10.05 -7.90
C ASP A 42 5.83 -8.70 -8.52
N GLU A 43 6.10 -8.50 -9.81
CA GLU A 43 5.83 -7.24 -10.51
C GLU A 43 4.35 -6.83 -10.43
N GLU A 44 3.44 -7.80 -10.45
CA GLU A 44 1.99 -7.54 -10.36
C GLU A 44 1.56 -7.17 -8.93
N ALA A 45 2.37 -7.51 -7.93
CA ALA A 45 2.13 -7.20 -6.52
C ALA A 45 2.80 -5.89 -6.07
N THR A 46 3.71 -5.31 -6.87
CA THR A 46 4.36 -4.02 -6.59
C THR A 46 3.71 -2.85 -7.34
N MET A 47 3.83 -1.66 -6.77
CA MET A 47 3.41 -0.42 -7.41
C MET A 47 4.53 0.08 -8.34
N LYS A 48 4.20 0.28 -9.62
CA LYS A 48 5.17 0.80 -10.59
C LYS A 48 5.66 2.21 -10.20
N PRO A 49 6.83 2.63 -10.70
CA PRO A 49 7.32 3.98 -10.42
C PRO A 49 6.32 5.04 -10.91
N GLY A 50 6.03 6.02 -10.07
CA GLY A 50 5.10 7.10 -10.41
C GLY A 50 4.33 7.68 -9.23
N ARG A 51 3.40 8.58 -9.56
CA ARG A 51 2.55 9.27 -8.58
C ARG A 51 1.16 8.68 -8.55
N TYR A 52 0.70 8.39 -7.35
CA TYR A 52 -0.60 7.77 -7.11
C TYR A 52 -1.41 8.60 -6.14
N LYS A 53 -2.68 8.83 -6.50
CA LYS A 53 -3.64 9.52 -5.64
C LYS A 53 -4.59 8.51 -5.01
N PHE A 54 -4.54 8.44 -3.70
CA PHE A 54 -5.41 7.61 -2.88
C PHE A 54 -6.40 8.47 -2.10
N LYS A 55 -7.55 7.88 -1.78
CA LYS A 55 -8.54 8.47 -0.89
C LYS A 55 -8.73 7.57 0.31
N ARG A 56 -8.38 8.05 1.50
CA ARG A 56 -8.61 7.33 2.77
C ARG A 56 -10.10 7.05 2.91
N GLY A 57 -10.45 5.78 3.17
CA GLY A 57 -11.85 5.36 3.28
C GLY A 57 -12.66 5.48 1.98
N GLY A 58 -12.04 5.72 0.81
CA GLY A 58 -12.74 5.83 -0.48
C GLY A 58 -13.54 4.56 -0.82
N PHE A 59 -13.03 3.39 -0.44
CA PHE A 59 -13.75 2.12 -0.57
C PHE A 59 -15.06 2.11 0.24
N LEU A 60 -15.03 2.50 1.51
CA LEU A 60 -16.21 2.60 2.39
C LEU A 60 -17.16 3.74 1.98
N ALA A 61 -16.66 4.76 1.28
CA ALA A 61 -17.50 5.81 0.70
C ALA A 61 -18.29 5.31 -0.52
N ARG A 62 -17.74 4.39 -1.32
CA ARG A 62 -18.43 3.76 -2.47
C ARG A 62 -19.36 2.62 -2.06
N HIS A 63 -19.04 1.92 -0.98
CA HIS A 63 -19.85 0.86 -0.40
C HIS A 63 -20.36 1.25 0.99
N PRO A 64 -21.32 2.18 1.08
CA PRO A 64 -21.87 2.63 2.36
C PRO A 64 -22.54 1.49 3.14
N GLU A 65 -22.98 0.42 2.46
CA GLU A 65 -23.50 -0.81 3.06
C GLU A 65 -22.48 -1.56 3.92
N LEU A 66 -21.18 -1.42 3.62
CA LEU A 66 -20.09 -2.07 4.35
C LEU A 66 -19.57 -1.23 5.52
N LYS A 67 -20.16 -0.05 5.78
CA LYS A 67 -19.90 0.68 7.03
C LYS A 67 -20.40 -0.17 8.19
N LEU A 68 -19.49 -0.89 8.81
CA LEU A 68 -19.73 -1.60 10.07
C LEU A 68 -20.24 -0.55 11.06
N LYS A 69 -21.54 -0.60 11.37
CA LYS A 69 -22.14 0.24 12.42
C LYS A 69 -21.29 0.09 13.66
N ASP A 70 -20.76 1.21 14.17
CA ASP A 70 -19.95 1.31 15.37
C ASP A 70 -20.21 0.18 16.36
N ARG A 71 -19.30 -0.80 16.41
CA ARG A 71 -19.16 -1.60 17.63
C ARG A 71 -18.68 -0.61 18.67
N LYS A 72 -19.63 -0.03 19.42
CA LYS A 72 -19.40 0.61 20.71
C LYS A 72 -18.40 -0.28 21.46
N ARG A 73 -17.13 0.16 21.51
CA ARG A 73 -16.22 -0.36 22.53
C ARG A 73 -16.80 0.16 23.84
N ALA A 74 -17.37 -0.78 24.59
CA ALA A 74 -17.83 -0.59 25.96
C ALA A 74 -16.67 -0.13 26.85
#